data_AF-A0A0A9ECF2-F1
#
_entry.id   AF-A0A0A9ECF2-F1
#
_cell.length_a   1.000
_cell.length_b   1.000
_cell.length_c   1.000
_cell.angle_alpha   90.00
_cell.angle_beta   90.00
_cell.angle_gamma   90.00
#
_symmetry.space_group_name_H-M   'P 1'
#
loop_
_entity.id
_entity.type
_entity.pdbx_description
1 polymer ?
#
loop_
_entity_poly.entity_id
_entity_poly.type
_entity_poly.pdbx_seq_one_letter_code
_entity_poly.pdbx_strand_id
1 'polypeptide(L)'
;MFEVDDSWHDTPPEGFSLTLSAFATMWAALFGWISQSSLAYVYGLDGGSMEELLIANGREYPEKIVLKDGHSSEIRKALDTCVCNALPVLISNLRLQIPVSKLEITLGYLIDTMSFIDALPSLRSRQWQVVVLVLLDALSIHQLPVLAPVISNSKLLQKVSNAAQVSREEYDSMVDLFLPFGRSIETSTPM
;
A
#
# COMPACT_ATOMS: atom_id res chain seq x y z
N MET A 1 4.79 -42.61 22.93
CA MET A 1 3.53 -42.10 22.34
C MET A 1 3.67 -40.59 22.44
N PHE A 2 3.89 -39.90 21.32
CA PHE A 2 3.92 -38.44 21.32
C PHE A 2 2.46 -37.98 21.27
N GLU A 3 2.02 -37.25 22.29
CA GLU A 3 0.70 -36.63 22.27
C GLU A 3 0.70 -35.56 21.17
N VAL A 4 -0.20 -35.74 20.19
CA VAL A 4 -0.37 -34.88 19.01
C VAL A 4 -1.45 -33.85 19.35
N ASP A 5 -1.30 -33.15 20.48
CA ASP A 5 -2.30 -32.19 20.97
C ASP A 5 -1.83 -30.73 20.94
N ASP A 6 -0.66 -30.45 20.35
CA ASP A 6 -0.17 -29.10 20.07
C ASP A 6 0.24 -28.98 18.59
N SER A 7 -0.75 -29.04 17.70
CA SER A 7 -0.58 -28.66 16.30
C SER A 7 -0.63 -27.13 16.19
N TRP A 8 0.29 -26.54 15.42
CA TRP A 8 0.28 -25.10 15.11
C TRP A 8 -1.04 -24.61 14.47
N HIS A 9 -1.84 -25.54 13.94
CA HIS A 9 -3.14 -25.29 13.31
C HIS A 9 -4.34 -25.52 14.25
N ASP A 10 -4.10 -25.80 15.53
CA ASP A 10 -5.20 -25.98 16.49
C ASP A 10 -5.96 -24.68 16.72
N THR A 11 -7.21 -24.83 17.14
CA THR A 11 -8.10 -23.69 17.37
C THR A 11 -7.46 -22.80 18.44
N PRO A 12 -7.34 -21.48 18.19
CA PRO A 12 -6.72 -20.59 19.17
C PRO A 12 -7.40 -20.73 20.53
N PRO A 13 -6.64 -20.68 21.64
CA PRO A 13 -7.18 -20.91 22.98
C PRO A 13 -8.40 -20.03 23.26
N GLU A 14 -9.35 -20.54 24.05
CA GLU A 14 -10.52 -19.75 24.46
C GLU A 14 -10.09 -18.43 25.12
N GLY A 15 -10.57 -17.31 24.59
CA GLY A 15 -10.20 -15.97 25.04
C GLY A 15 -9.01 -15.33 24.29
N PHE A 16 -8.40 -16.01 23.32
CA PHE A 16 -7.41 -15.41 22.44
C PHE A 16 -8.02 -14.27 21.62
N SER A 17 -7.45 -13.08 21.76
CA SER A 17 -7.80 -11.90 20.98
C SER A 17 -6.53 -11.35 20.35
N LEU A 18 -6.45 -11.42 19.02
CA LEU A 18 -5.35 -10.83 18.28
C LEU A 18 -5.70 -9.38 17.95
N THR A 19 -5.32 -8.44 18.82
CA THR A 19 -5.38 -7.01 18.49
C THR A 19 -4.09 -6.60 17.81
N LEU A 20 -4.13 -6.45 16.49
CA LEU A 20 -3.02 -5.89 15.73
C LEU A 20 -2.80 -4.42 16.09
N SER A 21 -1.54 -3.98 16.07
CA SER A 21 -1.23 -2.56 16.16
C SER A 21 -1.77 -1.80 14.94
N ALA A 22 -1.85 -0.47 15.04
CA ALA A 22 -2.23 0.37 13.91
C ALA A 22 -1.34 0.11 12.69
N PHE A 23 -0.02 0.10 12.90
CA PHE A 23 0.96 -0.24 11.88
C PHE A 23 0.73 -1.63 11.28
N ALA A 24 0.65 -2.67 12.11
CA ALA A 24 0.48 -4.04 11.62
C ALA A 24 -0.80 -4.20 10.79
N THR A 25 -1.88 -3.53 11.17
CA THR A 25 -3.15 -3.53 10.43
C THR A 25 -3.00 -2.87 9.05
N MET A 26 -2.35 -1.69 8.99
CA MET A 26 -2.12 -0.99 7.72
C MET A 26 -1.16 -1.76 6.81
N TRP A 27 -0.07 -2.27 7.38
CA TRP A 27 0.93 -3.05 6.66
C TRP A 27 0.33 -4.32 6.07
N ALA A 28 -0.44 -5.10 6.85
CA ALA A 28 -1.08 -6.32 6.39
C ALA A 28 -2.11 -6.05 5.28
N ALA A 29 -2.88 -4.97 5.41
CA ALA A 29 -3.83 -4.57 4.37
C ALA A 29 -3.11 -4.19 3.07
N LEU A 30 -2.10 -3.32 3.12
CA LEU A 30 -1.31 -2.95 1.95
C LEU A 30 -0.64 -4.16 1.31
N PHE A 31 -0.05 -5.02 2.12
CA PHE A 31 0.55 -6.27 1.66
C PHE A 31 -0.45 -7.14 0.88
N GLY A 32 -1.67 -7.33 1.40
CA GLY A 32 -2.69 -8.13 0.75
C GLY A 32 -3.28 -7.50 -0.52
N TRP A 33 -3.21 -6.17 -0.65
CA TRP A 33 -3.76 -5.46 -1.81
C TRP A 33 -2.82 -5.40 -3.01
N ILE A 34 -1.50 -5.46 -2.78
CA ILE A 34 -0.52 -5.30 -3.87
C ILE A 34 -0.58 -6.51 -4.81
N SER A 35 -0.63 -6.22 -6.10
CA SER A 35 -0.49 -7.19 -7.18
C SER A 35 0.73 -6.83 -8.03
N GLN A 36 1.12 -7.72 -8.93
CA GLN A 36 2.12 -7.40 -9.95
C GLN A 36 1.73 -6.15 -10.74
N SER A 37 0.44 -6.01 -11.10
CA SER A 37 -0.05 -4.85 -11.86
C SER A 37 0.14 -3.54 -11.10
N SER A 38 0.07 -3.58 -9.76
CA SER A 38 0.37 -2.41 -8.93
C SER A 38 1.83 -2.01 -9.01
N LEU A 39 2.75 -2.97 -8.98
CA LEU A 39 4.17 -2.70 -9.14
C LEU A 39 4.50 -2.16 -10.54
N ALA A 40 3.96 -2.80 -11.58
CA ALA A 40 4.15 -2.35 -12.95
C ALA A 40 3.67 -0.91 -13.14
N TYR A 41 2.51 -0.56 -12.56
CA TYR A 41 2.01 0.81 -12.60
C TYR A 41 2.90 1.79 -11.82
N VAL A 42 3.35 1.45 -10.60
CA VAL A 42 4.25 2.29 -9.80
C VAL A 42 5.55 2.59 -10.54
N TYR A 43 6.13 1.57 -11.18
CA TYR A 43 7.40 1.68 -11.88
C TYR A 43 7.29 2.16 -13.34
N GLY A 44 6.07 2.28 -13.87
CA GLY A 44 5.85 2.68 -15.27
C GLY A 44 6.31 1.62 -16.28
N LEU A 45 6.23 0.35 -15.90
CA LEU A 45 6.67 -0.78 -16.72
C LEU A 45 5.60 -1.19 -17.72
N ASP A 46 6.03 -1.51 -18.94
CA ASP A 46 5.21 -2.12 -19.97
C ASP A 46 5.11 -3.64 -19.77
N GLY A 47 4.07 -4.28 -20.34
CA GLY A 47 3.75 -5.69 -20.07
C GLY A 47 4.84 -6.73 -20.38
N GLY A 48 5.93 -6.34 -21.06
CA GLY A 48 7.07 -7.22 -21.36
C GLY A 48 8.11 -7.37 -20.24
N SER A 49 8.19 -6.43 -19.29
CA SER A 49 9.08 -6.51 -18.12
C SER A 49 8.39 -7.05 -16.86
N MET A 50 7.16 -7.55 -17.03
CA MET A 50 6.33 -8.09 -15.95
C MET A 50 6.87 -9.40 -15.37
N GLU A 51 7.62 -10.17 -16.17
CA GLU A 51 8.13 -11.48 -15.77
C GLU A 51 9.16 -11.37 -14.63
N GLU A 52 9.92 -10.27 -14.56
CA GLU A 52 10.82 -9.95 -13.45
C GLU A 52 10.07 -9.52 -12.17
N LEU A 53 8.79 -9.13 -12.27
CA LEU A 53 7.94 -8.78 -11.12
C LEU A 53 7.38 -10.01 -10.40
N LEU A 54 7.40 -11.19 -11.04
CA LEU A 54 6.90 -12.43 -10.44
C LEU A 54 7.67 -12.77 -9.16
N ILE A 55 8.97 -12.52 -9.11
CA ILE A 55 9.81 -12.76 -7.93
C ILE A 55 10.71 -11.52 -7.72
N ALA A 56 10.26 -10.60 -6.88
CA ALA A 56 11.03 -9.41 -6.55
C ALA A 56 11.43 -9.41 -5.07
N ASN A 57 12.73 -9.25 -4.79
CA ASN A 57 13.31 -9.31 -3.45
C ASN A 57 12.93 -10.59 -2.65
N GLY A 58 12.86 -11.74 -3.33
CA GLY A 58 12.46 -13.02 -2.73
C GLY A 58 10.97 -13.15 -2.40
N ARG A 59 10.14 -12.18 -2.80
CA ARG A 59 8.69 -12.23 -2.67
C ARG A 59 8.04 -12.53 -4.02
N GLU A 60 7.09 -13.45 -4.00
CA GLU A 60 6.18 -13.66 -5.12
C GLU A 60 5.00 -12.67 -5.03
N TYR A 61 4.80 -11.88 -6.09
CA TYR A 61 3.66 -10.99 -6.18
C TYR A 61 2.56 -11.66 -7.00
N PRO A 62 1.32 -11.74 -6.51
CA PRO A 62 0.24 -12.40 -7.23
C PRO A 62 -0.24 -11.54 -8.41
N GLU A 63 -0.79 -12.18 -9.43
CA GLU A 63 -1.63 -11.50 -10.42
C GLU A 63 -2.81 -10.81 -9.73
N LYS A 64 -3.36 -9.77 -10.35
CA LYS A 64 -4.53 -9.09 -9.80
C LYS A 64 -5.72 -10.05 -9.71
N ILE A 65 -6.27 -10.18 -8.50
CA ILE A 65 -7.44 -11.02 -8.24
C ILE A 65 -8.69 -10.14 -8.20
N VAL A 66 -9.71 -10.53 -8.97
CA VAL A 66 -11.04 -9.91 -8.95
C VAL A 66 -12.07 -10.99 -8.65
N LEU A 67 -12.77 -10.84 -7.53
CA LEU A 67 -13.86 -11.75 -7.15
C LEU A 67 -15.05 -11.55 -8.10
N LYS A 68 -15.58 -12.66 -8.63
CA LYS A 68 -16.63 -12.67 -9.66
C LYS A 68 -18.02 -12.30 -9.12
N ASP A 69 -18.19 -12.22 -7.80
CA ASP A 69 -19.44 -11.94 -7.11
C ASP A 69 -19.73 -10.43 -6.94
N GLY A 70 -18.82 -9.56 -7.40
CA GLY A 70 -18.96 -8.10 -7.26
C GLY A 70 -18.45 -7.55 -5.92
N HIS A 71 -18.05 -8.39 -4.96
CA HIS A 71 -17.53 -7.94 -3.66
C HIS A 71 -16.29 -7.06 -3.82
N SER A 72 -15.36 -7.40 -4.73
CA SER A 72 -14.19 -6.54 -5.00
C SER A 72 -14.59 -5.13 -5.45
N SER A 73 -15.72 -4.97 -6.16
CA SER A 73 -16.23 -3.65 -6.58
C SER A 73 -16.81 -2.86 -5.40
N GLU A 74 -17.48 -3.52 -4.46
CA GLU A 74 -18.01 -2.88 -3.26
C GLU A 74 -16.88 -2.43 -2.33
N ILE A 75 -15.88 -3.29 -2.11
CA ILE A 75 -14.68 -2.97 -1.34
C ILE A 75 -13.94 -1.78 -2.00
N ARG A 76 -13.81 -1.78 -3.33
CA ARG A 76 -13.21 -0.68 -4.10
C ARG A 76 -13.93 0.65 -3.88
N LYS A 77 -15.27 0.66 -3.89
CA LYS A 77 -16.09 1.88 -3.63
C LYS A 77 -15.96 2.36 -2.20
N ALA A 78 -15.90 1.45 -1.24
CA ALA A 78 -15.65 1.81 0.16
C ALA A 78 -14.25 2.45 0.30
N LEU A 79 -13.26 1.89 -0.39
CA LEU A 79 -11.90 2.41 -0.40
C LEU A 79 -11.84 3.80 -1.05
N ASP A 80 -12.54 4.03 -2.16
CA ASP A 80 -12.68 5.37 -2.77
C ASP A 80 -13.13 6.39 -1.74
N THR A 81 -14.17 6.05 -0.97
CA THR A 81 -14.70 6.94 0.07
C THR A 81 -13.64 7.25 1.13
N CYS A 82 -12.88 6.24 1.58
CA CYS A 82 -11.79 6.42 2.54
C CYS A 82 -10.67 7.31 1.98
N VAL A 83 -10.30 7.13 0.71
CA VAL A 83 -9.25 7.89 0.02
C VAL A 83 -9.69 9.35 -0.19
N CYS A 84 -10.90 9.58 -0.73
CA CYS A 84 -11.46 10.92 -0.94
C CYS A 84 -11.59 11.72 0.36
N ASN A 85 -11.81 11.06 1.50
CA ASN A 85 -11.85 11.73 2.80
C ASN A 85 -10.45 12.06 3.34
N ALA A 86 -9.45 11.22 3.07
CA ALA A 86 -8.08 11.41 3.57
C ALA A 86 -7.26 12.40 2.73
N LEU A 87 -7.44 12.39 1.41
CA LEU A 87 -6.60 13.11 0.44
C LEU A 87 -6.63 14.64 0.63
N PRO A 88 -7.78 15.32 0.79
CA PRO A 88 -7.80 16.77 1.00
C PRO A 88 -7.03 17.20 2.26
N VAL A 89 -7.12 16.39 3.32
CA VAL A 89 -6.42 16.65 4.59
C VAL A 89 -4.90 16.53 4.39
N LEU A 90 -4.45 15.53 3.63
CA LEU A 90 -3.03 15.38 3.28
C LEU A 90 -2.52 16.53 2.42
N ILE A 91 -3.26 16.93 1.39
CA ILE A 91 -2.91 18.06 0.52
C ILE A 91 -2.70 19.32 1.35
N SER A 92 -3.61 19.60 2.29
CA SER A 92 -3.49 20.73 3.20
C SER A 92 -2.29 20.61 4.15
N ASN A 93 -2.04 19.43 4.72
CA ASN A 93 -0.95 19.21 5.67
C ASN A 93 0.44 19.30 5.01
N LEU A 94 0.55 18.76 3.80
CA LEU A 94 1.78 18.71 3.01
C LEU A 94 1.97 19.97 2.13
N ARG A 95 0.94 20.84 2.07
CA ARG A 95 0.91 22.05 1.25
C ARG A 95 1.18 21.76 -0.24
N LEU A 96 0.57 20.70 -0.74
CA LEU A 96 0.73 20.29 -2.14
C LEU A 96 0.08 21.33 -3.07
N GLN A 97 0.82 21.75 -4.10
CA GLN A 97 0.30 22.64 -5.15
C GLN A 97 -0.25 21.90 -6.37
N ILE A 98 -0.48 20.59 -6.22
CA ILE A 98 -0.97 19.73 -7.30
C ILE A 98 -2.51 19.75 -7.28
N PRO A 99 -3.17 19.86 -8.45
CA PRO A 99 -4.63 19.74 -8.50
C PRO A 99 -5.12 18.44 -7.88
N VAL A 100 -6.13 18.53 -7.01
CA VAL A 100 -6.71 17.36 -6.30
C VAL A 100 -7.13 16.29 -7.30
N SER A 101 -7.78 16.69 -8.40
CA SER A 101 -8.22 15.78 -9.45
C SER A 101 -7.09 14.96 -10.08
N LYS A 102 -5.90 15.54 -10.24
CA LYS A 102 -4.73 14.80 -10.76
C LYS A 102 -4.30 13.71 -9.77
N LEU A 103 -4.28 14.04 -8.47
CA LEU A 103 -3.93 13.08 -7.44
C LEU A 103 -4.98 11.96 -7.33
N GLU A 104 -6.27 12.30 -7.38
CA GLU A 104 -7.38 11.35 -7.35
C GLU A 104 -7.35 10.39 -8.53
N ILE A 105 -7.15 10.91 -9.76
CA ILE A 105 -7.09 10.09 -10.96
C ILE A 105 -5.91 9.12 -10.90
N THR A 106 -4.71 9.61 -10.55
CA THR A 106 -3.50 8.76 -10.50
C THR A 106 -3.57 7.74 -9.36
N LEU A 107 -4.11 8.12 -8.20
CA LEU A 107 -4.40 7.16 -7.12
C LEU A 107 -5.45 6.14 -7.56
N GLY A 108 -6.51 6.58 -8.24
CA GLY A 108 -7.58 5.71 -8.74
C GLY A 108 -7.03 4.61 -9.65
N TYR A 109 -6.14 4.96 -10.58
CA TYR A 109 -5.48 3.96 -11.44
C TYR A 109 -4.63 2.96 -10.64
N LEU A 110 -3.86 3.41 -9.63
CA LEU A 110 -3.11 2.50 -8.77
C LEU A 110 -4.03 1.59 -7.95
N ILE A 111 -5.13 2.11 -7.44
CA ILE A 111 -6.10 1.29 -6.69
C ILE A 111 -6.77 0.29 -7.62
N ASP A 112 -7.02 0.65 -8.88
CA ASP A 112 -7.56 -0.24 -9.90
C ASP A 112 -6.61 -1.37 -10.27
N THR A 113 -5.32 -1.33 -9.93
CA THR A 113 -4.41 -2.47 -10.14
C THR A 113 -4.38 -3.42 -8.95
N MET A 114 -4.89 -3.04 -7.78
CA MET A 114 -4.84 -3.83 -6.55
C MET A 114 -5.89 -4.96 -6.50
N SER A 115 -5.65 -5.90 -5.60
CA SER A 115 -6.52 -7.04 -5.31
C SER A 115 -7.34 -6.79 -4.04
N PHE A 116 -8.67 -6.73 -4.16
CA PHE A 116 -9.58 -6.54 -3.03
C PHE A 116 -10.38 -7.82 -2.77
N ILE A 117 -9.85 -8.66 -1.88
CA ILE A 117 -10.41 -9.97 -1.54
C ILE A 117 -11.12 -9.91 -0.18
N ASP A 118 -10.49 -9.26 0.79
CA ASP A 118 -11.01 -9.13 2.15
C ASP A 118 -11.62 -7.75 2.44
N ALA A 119 -12.44 -7.69 3.49
CA ALA A 119 -13.02 -6.45 3.97
C ALA A 119 -11.94 -5.42 4.34
N LEU A 120 -12.26 -4.13 4.16
CA LEU A 120 -11.33 -3.07 4.54
C LEU A 120 -11.06 -3.07 6.05
N PRO A 121 -9.82 -2.83 6.48
CA PRO A 121 -9.51 -2.69 7.89
C PRO A 121 -10.25 -1.49 8.50
N SER A 122 -10.65 -1.63 9.76
CA SER A 122 -11.30 -0.57 10.53
C SER A 122 -10.30 0.52 10.97
N LEU A 123 -9.81 1.30 10.01
CA LEU A 123 -8.81 2.34 10.25
C LEU A 123 -9.45 3.69 10.62
N ARG A 124 -8.79 4.41 11.52
CA ARG A 124 -9.12 5.80 11.87
C ARG A 124 -8.72 6.75 10.73
N SER A 125 -9.30 7.96 10.71
CA SER A 125 -9.00 8.96 9.67
C SER A 125 -7.51 9.30 9.55
N ARG A 126 -6.76 9.31 10.67
CA ARG A 126 -5.29 9.52 10.65
C ARG A 126 -4.52 8.35 10.06
N GLN A 127 -4.98 7.12 10.26
CA GLN A 127 -4.37 5.92 9.67
C GLN A 127 -4.63 5.88 8.17
N TRP A 128 -5.84 6.22 7.72
CA TRP A 128 -6.12 6.39 6.29
C TRP A 128 -5.25 7.48 5.62
N GLN A 129 -4.92 8.56 6.35
CA GLN A 129 -3.95 9.54 5.85
C GLN A 129 -2.57 8.92 5.63
N VAL A 130 -2.10 8.04 6.52
CA VAL A 130 -0.82 7.33 6.31
C VAL A 130 -0.90 6.37 5.13
N VAL A 131 -1.98 5.60 5.01
CA VAL A 131 -2.20 4.70 3.86
C VAL A 131 -2.15 5.47 2.55
N VAL A 132 -2.90 6.56 2.41
CA VAL A 132 -2.89 7.38 1.18
C VAL A 132 -1.53 8.03 0.95
N LEU A 133 -0.82 8.42 2.02
CA LEU A 133 0.53 8.96 1.91
C LEU A 133 1.52 7.93 1.35
N VAL A 134 1.46 6.66 1.81
CA VAL A 134 2.28 5.56 1.28
C VAL A 134 2.01 5.36 -0.22
N LEU A 135 0.74 5.35 -0.64
CA LEU A 135 0.38 5.22 -2.06
C LEU A 135 0.92 6.39 -2.89
N LEU A 136 0.82 7.62 -2.39
CA LEU A 136 1.38 8.81 -3.04
C LEU A 136 2.91 8.79 -3.10
N ASP A 137 3.57 8.26 -2.08
CA ASP A 137 5.03 8.08 -2.05
C ASP A 137 5.47 7.08 -3.12
N ALA A 138 4.82 5.93 -3.21
CA ALA A 138 5.08 4.95 -4.26
C ALA A 138 4.92 5.58 -5.65
N LEU A 139 3.84 6.34 -5.87
CA LEU A 139 3.60 7.06 -7.13
C LEU A 139 4.64 8.16 -7.41
N SER A 140 5.35 8.65 -6.41
CA SER A 140 6.34 9.73 -6.57
C SER A 140 7.57 9.35 -7.38
N ILE A 141 7.78 8.06 -7.67
CA ILE A 141 8.91 7.58 -8.47
C ILE A 141 8.71 7.88 -9.95
N HIS A 142 7.61 7.40 -10.54
CA HIS A 142 7.40 7.50 -11.98
C HIS A 142 6.13 8.30 -12.33
N GLN A 143 5.03 8.06 -11.63
CA GLN A 143 3.72 8.60 -12.00
C GLN A 143 3.51 10.06 -11.58
N LEU A 144 4.07 10.46 -10.43
CA LEU A 144 3.93 11.79 -9.83
C LEU A 144 5.28 12.31 -9.30
N PRO A 145 6.32 12.47 -10.15
CA PRO A 145 7.66 12.87 -9.71
C PRO A 145 7.71 14.24 -9.01
N VAL A 146 6.71 15.09 -9.25
CA VAL A 146 6.51 16.35 -8.53
C VAL A 146 6.31 16.19 -7.02
N LEU A 147 5.90 15.00 -6.56
CA LEU A 147 5.77 14.69 -5.13
C LEU A 147 7.09 14.36 -4.46
N ALA A 148 8.11 13.92 -5.21
CA ALA A 148 9.40 13.50 -4.67
C ALA A 148 10.02 14.50 -3.68
N PRO A 149 10.13 15.82 -3.95
CA PRO A 149 10.70 16.77 -2.98
C PRO A 149 9.87 16.91 -1.70
N VAL A 150 8.55 16.71 -1.77
CA VAL A 150 7.66 16.76 -0.59
C VAL A 150 7.82 15.50 0.25
N ILE A 151 7.91 14.34 -0.40
CA ILE A 151 8.21 13.06 0.24
C ILE A 151 9.59 13.08 0.89
N SER A 152 10.61 13.64 0.23
CA SER A 152 11.94 13.78 0.83
C SER A 152 11.94 14.72 2.05
N ASN A 153 10.89 15.52 2.27
CA ASN A 153 10.78 16.37 3.44
C ASN A 153 10.38 15.58 4.69
N SER A 154 11.40 15.09 5.39
CA SER A 154 11.24 14.26 6.58
C SER A 154 10.34 14.86 7.66
N LYS A 155 10.31 16.18 7.84
CA LYS A 155 9.52 16.84 8.88
C LYS A 155 8.01 16.76 8.62
N LEU A 156 7.59 16.94 7.37
CA LEU A 156 6.18 16.89 6.99
C LEU A 156 5.64 15.46 7.05
N LEU A 157 6.41 14.49 6.55
CA LEU A 157 6.09 13.07 6.68
C LEU A 157 5.95 12.67 8.16
N GLN A 158 6.95 12.99 8.98
CA GLN A 158 6.92 12.67 10.41
C GLN A 158 5.71 13.25 11.12
N LYS A 159 5.30 14.47 10.77
CA LYS A 159 4.10 15.08 11.36
C LYS A 159 2.83 14.27 11.05
N VAL A 160 2.68 13.77 9.83
CA VAL A 160 1.51 12.97 9.43
C VAL A 160 1.56 11.58 10.05
N SER A 161 2.70 10.89 9.97
CA SER A 161 2.88 9.53 10.51
C SER A 161 2.75 9.50 12.04
N ASN A 162 3.37 10.45 12.76
CA ASN A 162 3.27 10.51 14.22
C ASN A 162 1.83 10.78 14.70
N ALA A 163 1.02 11.51 13.91
CA ALA A 163 -0.39 11.72 14.23
C ALA A 163 -1.23 10.42 14.13
N ALA A 164 -0.72 9.40 13.44
CA ALA A 164 -1.29 8.06 13.34
C ALA A 164 -0.59 7.04 14.24
N GLN A 165 0.38 7.46 15.08
CA GLN A 165 1.24 6.60 15.89
C GLN A 165 2.07 5.62 15.05
N VAL A 166 2.59 6.09 13.91
CA VAL A 166 3.47 5.33 13.02
C VAL A 166 4.85 5.96 13.03
N SER A 167 5.88 5.16 13.29
CA SER A 167 7.28 5.60 13.27
C SER A 167 7.78 5.87 11.84
N ARG A 168 9.00 6.41 11.71
CA ARG A 168 9.64 6.55 10.39
C ARG A 168 9.87 5.20 9.74
N GLU A 169 10.43 4.27 10.50
CA GLU A 169 10.84 2.93 10.06
C GLU A 169 9.63 2.10 9.66
N GLU A 170 8.53 2.21 10.41
CA GLU A 170 7.25 1.59 10.08
C GLU A 170 6.65 2.15 8.78
N TYR A 171 6.72 3.47 8.59
CA TYR A 171 6.30 4.12 7.36
C TYR A 171 7.14 3.65 6.16
N ASP A 172 8.46 3.70 6.29
CA ASP A 172 9.40 3.29 5.23
C ASP A 172 9.18 1.80 4.87
N SER A 173 8.94 0.94 5.87
CA SER A 173 8.60 -0.48 5.65
C SER A 173 7.30 -0.69 4.87
N MET A 174 6.28 0.17 5.02
CA MET A 174 5.06 0.11 4.20
C MET A 174 5.31 0.58 2.78
N VAL A 175 6.17 1.58 2.58
CA VAL A 175 6.56 2.07 1.25
C VAL A 175 7.35 1.00 0.50
N ASP A 176 8.25 0.29 1.18
CA ASP A 176 9.06 -0.79 0.60
C ASP A 176 8.21 -1.94 0.02
N LEU A 177 6.97 -2.11 0.48
CA LEU A 177 6.03 -3.07 -0.12
C LEU A 177 5.73 -2.78 -1.60
N PHE A 178 5.68 -1.50 -1.96
CA PHE A 178 5.45 -1.05 -3.33
C PHE A 178 6.75 -0.92 -4.12
N LEU A 179 7.89 -0.89 -3.43
CA LEU A 179 9.19 -0.57 -4.00
C LEU A 179 10.22 -1.71 -3.87
N PRO A 180 9.92 -2.94 -4.31
CA PRO A 180 10.84 -4.06 -4.16
C PRO A 180 12.19 -3.88 -4.89
N PHE A 181 12.27 -3.01 -5.90
CA PHE A 181 13.52 -2.66 -6.59
C PHE A 181 14.10 -1.32 -6.13
N GLY A 182 13.58 -0.75 -5.04
CA GLY A 182 13.93 0.57 -4.58
C GLY A 182 13.34 1.69 -5.44
N ARG A 183 13.85 2.91 -5.24
CA ARG A 183 13.38 4.14 -5.90
C ARG A 183 14.01 4.43 -7.26
N SER A 184 15.01 3.63 -7.64
CA SER A 184 15.72 3.71 -8.93
C SER A 184 15.65 2.33 -9.57
N ILE A 185 14.96 2.20 -10.71
CA ILE A 185 15.11 1.01 -11.53
C ILE A 185 16.49 1.12 -12.16
N GLU A 186 17.52 0.49 -11.57
CA GLU A 186 18.71 0.17 -12.34
C GLU A 186 18.27 -0.84 -13.39
N THR A 187 17.89 -0.35 -14.57
CA THR A 187 17.81 -1.19 -15.76
C THR A 187 19.19 -1.79 -15.92
N SER A 188 19.38 -3.03 -15.46
CA SER A 188 20.55 -3.81 -15.82
C SER A 188 20.46 -4.00 -17.32
N THR A 189 21.13 -3.13 -18.07
CA THR A 189 21.32 -3.30 -19.51
C THR A 189 21.98 -4.65 -19.71
N PRO A 190 21.36 -5.59 -20.44
CA PRO A 190 22.04 -6.83 -20.78
C PRO A 190 23.24 -6.49 -21.64
N MET A 191 24.44 -6.89 -21.18
CA MET A 191 25.64 -6.95 -22.03
C MET A 191 25.58 -8.19 -22.93
#